data_AF-A0A1Y2K0Y2-F1
#
_entry.id   AF-A0A1Y2K0Y2-F1
#
_cell.length_a   1.000
_cell.length_b   1.000
_cell.length_c   1.000
_cell.angle_alpha   90.00
_cell.angle_beta   90.00
_cell.angle_gamma   90.00
#
_symmetry.space_group_name_H-M   'P 1'
#
loop_
_entity.id
_entity.type
_entity.pdbx_description
1 polymer ?
#
loop_
_entity_poly.entity_id
_entity_poly.type
_entity_poly.pdbx_seq_one_letter_code
_entity_poly.pdbx_strand_id
1 'polypeptide(L)'
;MLKFIRSKIDLKSNKQTREGGFTMMELIMVIVILGILAAVAAPKFLDVSGDAKTASSKNIYGALKSTANIAFAKHRAASLSASGTTAGDDQYITDCDSMVAYLEGGAWPDNTTCTGGTITLPDAETTSITAETGTSAASLSTITAYQ
;
A
#
# COMPACT_ATOMS: atom_id res chain seq x y z
N MET A 1 -23.21 34.20 81.37
CA MET A 1 -22.86 32.85 80.86
C MET A 1 -22.82 32.88 79.34
N LEU A 2 -22.02 33.80 78.79
CA LEU A 2 -20.73 33.44 78.21
C LEU A 2 -20.85 32.42 77.07
N LYS A 3 -20.72 32.97 75.86
CA LYS A 3 -19.56 32.69 74.99
C LYS A 3 -19.38 31.28 74.42
N PHE A 4 -20.25 30.29 74.69
CA PHE A 4 -19.92 28.91 74.32
C PHE A 4 -20.47 28.38 72.99
N ILE A 5 -21.40 29.07 72.31
CA ILE A 5 -21.85 28.65 70.96
C ILE A 5 -21.16 29.48 69.86
N ARG A 6 -19.93 29.92 70.12
CA ARG A 6 -18.91 30.05 69.07
C ARG A 6 -18.28 28.66 68.88
N SER A 7 -19.00 27.73 68.28
CA SER A 7 -18.37 26.54 67.70
C SER A 7 -18.59 26.59 66.20
N LYS A 8 -17.48 26.61 65.48
CA LYS A 8 -17.38 26.82 64.06
C LYS A 8 -18.36 25.94 63.28
N ILE A 9 -19.40 26.54 62.72
CA ILE A 9 -19.90 26.03 61.44
C ILE A 9 -18.91 26.59 60.43
N ASP A 10 -17.91 25.76 60.14
CA ASP A 10 -16.93 25.98 59.10
C ASP A 10 -17.70 26.12 57.79
N LEU A 11 -17.92 27.38 57.37
CA LEU A 11 -18.40 27.70 56.04
C LEU A 11 -17.30 27.24 55.10
N LYS A 12 -17.37 25.97 54.71
CA LYS A 12 -16.55 25.36 53.69
C LYS A 12 -16.72 26.25 52.47
N SER A 13 -15.74 27.12 52.25
CA SER A 13 -15.65 27.96 51.08
C SER A 13 -15.57 27.00 49.90
N ASN A 14 -16.71 26.74 49.27
CA ASN A 14 -16.78 26.07 47.99
C ASN A 14 -16.11 27.05 47.03
N LYS A 15 -14.78 26.94 46.93
CA LYS A 15 -13.96 27.59 45.93
C LYS A 15 -14.43 27.00 44.60
N GLN A 16 -15.54 27.53 44.10
CA GLN A 16 -16.02 27.34 42.74
C GLN A 16 -14.86 27.77 41.86
N THR A 17 -14.07 26.79 41.43
CA THR A 17 -13.10 26.97 40.38
C THR A 17 -13.90 27.50 39.21
N ARG A 18 -13.64 28.74 38.82
CA ARG A 18 -14.26 29.34 37.66
C ARG A 18 -13.80 28.48 36.48
N GLU A 19 -14.63 27.51 36.08
CA GLU A 19 -14.44 26.80 34.84
C GLU A 19 -14.55 27.87 33.75
N GLY A 20 -13.41 28.22 33.16
CA GLY A 20 -13.35 29.14 32.04
C GLY A 20 -14.06 28.47 30.88
N GLY A 21 -15.28 28.92 30.59
CA GLY A 21 -15.98 28.51 29.38
C GLY A 21 -15.17 28.89 28.15
N PHE A 22 -15.10 27.99 27.17
CA PHE A 22 -14.52 28.24 25.86
C PHE A 22 -15.22 29.46 25.23
N THR A 23 -14.47 30.46 24.77
CA THR A 23 -15.12 31.64 24.20
C THR A 23 -15.72 31.28 22.83
N MET A 24 -16.84 31.90 22.43
CA MET A 24 -17.42 31.64 21.11
C MET A 24 -16.43 31.97 19.98
N MET A 25 -15.56 32.96 20.19
CA MET A 25 -14.49 33.32 19.27
C MET A 25 -13.46 32.20 19.10
N GLU A 26 -13.20 31.44 20.17
CA GLU A 26 -12.22 30.35 20.20
C GLU A 26 -12.67 29.17 19.35
N LEU A 27 -13.98 28.87 19.35
CA LEU A 27 -14.54 27.87 18.45
C LEU A 27 -14.55 28.37 16.99
N ILE A 28 -14.88 29.64 16.78
CA ILE A 28 -14.93 30.24 15.43
C ILE A 28 -13.54 30.30 14.81
N MET A 29 -12.51 30.73 15.54
CA MET A 29 -11.15 30.79 14.99
C MET A 29 -10.63 29.40 14.62
N VAL A 30 -11.01 28.36 15.38
CA VAL A 30 -10.58 26.98 15.12
C VAL A 30 -11.18 26.46 13.80
N ILE A 31 -12.48 26.63 13.57
CA ILE A 31 -13.10 26.20 12.31
C ILE A 31 -12.60 27.03 11.12
N VAL A 32 -12.25 28.30 11.32
CA VAL A 32 -11.66 29.15 10.28
C VAL A 32 -10.26 28.65 9.91
N ILE A 33 -9.41 28.38 10.90
CA ILE A 33 -8.05 27.84 10.66
C ILE A 33 -8.14 26.46 10.00
N LEU A 34 -8.99 25.56 10.51
CA LEU A 34 -9.24 24.25 9.90
C LEU A 34 -9.78 24.37 8.47
N GLY A 35 -10.63 25.35 8.20
CA GLY A 35 -11.16 25.62 6.86
C GLY A 35 -10.07 26.03 5.87
N ILE A 36 -9.15 26.92 6.27
CA ILE A 36 -8.02 27.34 5.42
C ILE A 36 -7.05 26.18 5.18
N LEU A 37 -6.69 25.43 6.24
CA LEU A 37 -5.81 24.27 6.12
C LEU A 37 -6.43 23.19 5.22
N ALA A 38 -7.72 22.92 5.35
CA ALA A 38 -8.44 21.98 4.50
C ALA A 38 -8.47 22.42 3.03
N ALA A 39 -8.72 23.72 2.76
CA ALA A 39 -8.76 24.25 1.40
C ALA A 39 -7.42 24.11 0.66
N VAL A 40 -6.29 24.25 1.35
CA VAL A 40 -4.95 24.11 0.76
C VAL A 40 -4.49 22.65 0.70
N ALA A 41 -4.84 21.82 1.69
CA ALA A 41 -4.42 20.42 1.76
C ALA A 41 -5.25 19.48 0.87
N ALA A 42 -6.55 19.76 0.68
CA ALA A 42 -7.45 18.91 -0.11
C ALA A 42 -6.96 18.60 -1.54
N PRO A 43 -6.53 19.57 -2.38
CA PRO A 43 -6.07 19.25 -3.73
C PRO A 43 -4.82 18.37 -3.75
N LYS A 44 -3.91 18.54 -2.79
CA LYS A 44 -2.68 17.73 -2.68
C LYS A 44 -2.95 16.31 -2.21
N PHE A 45 -3.92 16.11 -1.32
CA PHE A 45 -4.27 14.78 -0.83
C PHE A 45 -4.88 13.89 -1.92
N LEU A 46 -5.66 14.48 -2.83
CA LEU A 46 -6.25 13.77 -3.98
C LEU A 46 -5.17 13.33 -5.00
N ASP A 47 -4.19 14.20 -5.26
CA ASP A 47 -3.07 13.94 -6.18
C ASP A 47 -2.16 12.81 -5.69
N VAL A 48 -1.73 12.88 -4.42
CA VAL A 48 -0.88 11.86 -3.78
C VAL A 48 -1.54 10.48 -3.74
N SER A 49 -2.87 10.44 -3.62
CA SER A 49 -3.60 9.17 -3.62
C SER A 49 -3.57 8.47 -4.98
N GLY A 50 -3.57 9.23 -6.09
CA GLY A 50 -3.37 8.70 -7.43
C GLY A 50 -1.93 8.25 -7.66
N ASP A 51 -0.97 9.13 -7.34
CA ASP A 51 0.46 8.85 -7.46
C ASP A 51 0.89 7.63 -6.64
N ALA A 52 0.32 7.43 -5.45
CA ALA A 52 0.60 6.28 -4.61
C ALA A 52 0.20 4.95 -5.26
N LYS A 53 -0.94 4.93 -5.99
CA LYS A 53 -1.39 3.73 -6.72
C LYS A 53 -0.44 3.42 -7.87
N THR A 54 -0.13 4.42 -8.69
CA THR A 54 0.81 4.29 -9.81
C THR A 54 2.20 3.84 -9.33
N ALA A 55 2.69 4.41 -8.23
CA ALA A 55 3.95 4.00 -7.62
C ALA A 55 3.91 2.55 -7.13
N SER A 56 2.82 2.13 -6.49
CA SER A 56 2.61 0.74 -6.07
C SER A 56 2.62 -0.22 -7.26
N SER A 57 1.89 0.10 -8.33
CA SER A 57 1.86 -0.70 -9.56
C SER A 57 3.24 -0.83 -10.21
N LYS A 58 3.98 0.28 -10.30
CA LYS A 58 5.36 0.28 -10.82
C LYS A 58 6.32 -0.55 -9.96
N ASN A 59 6.17 -0.50 -8.64
CA ASN A 59 6.96 -1.31 -7.72
C ASN A 59 6.69 -2.80 -7.92
N ILE A 60 5.41 -3.20 -8.01
CA ILE A 60 5.02 -4.58 -8.27
C ILE A 60 5.54 -5.03 -9.63
N TYR A 61 5.32 -4.24 -10.69
CA TYR A 61 5.83 -4.54 -12.03
C TYR A 61 7.35 -4.76 -12.06
N GLY A 62 8.11 -3.90 -11.38
CA GLY A 62 9.56 -4.04 -11.26
C GLY A 62 9.97 -5.33 -10.53
N ALA A 63 9.27 -5.67 -9.46
CA ALA A 63 9.48 -6.91 -8.73
C ALA A 63 9.19 -8.14 -9.62
N LEU A 64 8.06 -8.16 -10.33
CA LEU A 64 7.69 -9.26 -11.23
C LEU A 64 8.71 -9.46 -12.36
N LYS A 65 9.22 -8.37 -12.94
CA LYS A 65 10.30 -8.43 -13.94
C LYS A 65 11.58 -9.02 -13.37
N SER A 66 11.91 -8.69 -12.13
CA SER A 66 13.05 -9.30 -11.43
C SER A 66 12.82 -10.80 -11.20
N THR A 67 11.61 -11.18 -10.75
CA THR A 67 11.22 -12.58 -10.56
C THR A 67 11.35 -13.39 -11.85
N ALA A 68 10.87 -12.87 -12.98
CA ALA A 68 10.99 -13.53 -14.28
C ALA A 68 12.46 -13.77 -14.67
N ASN A 69 13.35 -12.80 -14.42
CA ASN A 69 14.79 -12.97 -14.67
C ASN A 69 15.44 -14.00 -13.73
N ILE A 70 15.02 -14.04 -12.46
CA ILE A 70 15.52 -15.03 -11.48
C ILE A 70 15.06 -16.43 -11.86
N ALA A 71 13.81 -16.60 -12.26
CA ALA A 71 13.28 -17.87 -12.77
C ALA A 71 14.12 -18.34 -13.96
N PHE A 72 14.28 -17.49 -14.98
CA PHE A 72 15.11 -17.79 -16.15
C PHE A 72 16.56 -18.16 -15.79
N ALA A 73 17.17 -17.45 -14.84
CA ALA A 73 18.51 -17.78 -14.37
C ALA A 73 18.58 -19.15 -13.70
N LYS A 74 17.57 -19.52 -12.89
CA LYS A 74 17.45 -20.86 -12.30
C LYS A 74 17.29 -21.94 -13.38
N HIS A 75 16.47 -21.70 -14.40
CA HIS A 75 16.28 -22.63 -15.51
C HIS A 75 17.54 -22.84 -16.33
N ARG A 76 18.29 -21.77 -16.63
CA ARG A 76 19.58 -21.86 -17.30
C ARG A 76 20.64 -22.57 -16.47
N ALA A 77 20.68 -22.34 -15.16
CA ALA A 77 21.62 -23.04 -14.28
C ALA A 77 21.30 -24.55 -14.20
N ALA A 78 20.01 -24.90 -14.12
CA ALA A 78 19.56 -26.28 -14.11
C ALA A 78 19.88 -26.99 -15.45
N SER A 79 19.64 -26.34 -16.59
CA SER A 79 19.92 -26.92 -17.91
C SER A 79 21.41 -27.11 -18.18
N LEU A 80 22.29 -26.24 -17.64
CA LEU A 80 23.73 -26.43 -17.72
C LEU A 80 24.22 -27.58 -16.82
N SER A 81 23.58 -27.80 -15.68
CA SER A 81 23.92 -28.87 -14.73
C SER A 81 23.41 -30.23 -15.18
N ALA A 82 22.28 -30.27 -15.89
CA ALA A 82 21.70 -31.46 -16.49
C ALA A 82 22.25 -31.65 -17.91
N SER A 83 23.48 -32.17 -18.04
CA SER A 83 24.06 -32.52 -19.34
C SER A 83 23.12 -33.48 -20.11
N GLY A 84 22.36 -32.94 -21.06
CA GLY A 84 21.59 -33.72 -22.04
C GLY A 84 20.12 -34.02 -21.72
N THR A 85 19.50 -33.47 -20.68
CA THR A 85 18.04 -33.55 -20.52
C THR A 85 17.45 -32.17 -20.78
N THR A 86 16.63 -32.04 -21.83
CA THR A 86 15.78 -30.87 -22.06
C THR A 86 15.08 -30.54 -20.74
N ALA A 87 15.29 -29.32 -20.22
CA ALA A 87 14.43 -28.79 -19.17
C ALA A 87 13.00 -28.91 -19.70
N GLY A 88 12.17 -29.73 -19.06
CA GLY A 88 10.79 -29.91 -19.48
C GLY A 88 10.03 -28.59 -19.39
N ASP A 89 9.00 -28.42 -20.24
CA ASP A 89 8.14 -27.23 -20.24
C ASP A 89 7.56 -26.90 -18.84
N ASP A 90 7.41 -27.92 -17.98
CA ASP A 90 6.96 -27.80 -16.59
C ASP A 90 7.86 -26.95 -15.67
N GLN A 91 9.05 -26.56 -16.14
CA GLN A 91 9.94 -25.66 -15.41
C GLN A 91 9.77 -24.20 -15.87
N TYR A 92 9.38 -23.94 -17.11
CA TYR A 92 9.37 -22.58 -17.65
C TYR A 92 8.15 -21.78 -17.19
N ILE A 93 8.33 -20.47 -17.02
CA ILE A 93 7.18 -19.56 -16.88
C ILE A 93 6.44 -19.54 -18.21
N THR A 94 5.25 -20.13 -18.28
CA THR A 94 4.41 -20.14 -19.49
C THR A 94 3.29 -19.11 -19.42
N ASP A 95 2.89 -18.78 -18.20
CA ASP A 95 1.80 -17.90 -17.84
C ASP A 95 2.02 -17.32 -16.44
N CYS A 96 1.03 -16.63 -15.92
CA CYS A 96 1.08 -16.15 -14.55
C CYS A 96 1.04 -17.22 -13.48
N ASP A 97 0.31 -18.31 -13.71
CA ASP A 97 0.10 -19.35 -12.71
C ASP A 97 1.43 -20.06 -12.42
N SER A 98 2.23 -20.31 -13.46
CA SER A 98 3.60 -20.80 -13.35
C SER A 98 4.56 -19.78 -12.71
N MET A 99 4.33 -18.48 -12.86
CA MET A 99 5.15 -17.44 -12.22
C MET A 99 4.98 -17.41 -10.68
N VAL A 100 3.83 -17.84 -10.14
CA VAL A 100 3.55 -17.85 -8.69
C VAL A 100 4.60 -18.63 -7.90
N ALA A 101 5.14 -19.71 -8.46
CA ALA A 101 6.18 -20.53 -7.83
C ALA A 101 7.49 -19.76 -7.55
N TYR A 102 7.70 -18.63 -8.23
CA TYR A 102 8.89 -17.78 -8.10
C TYR A 102 8.65 -16.52 -7.29
N LEU A 103 7.39 -16.22 -6.93
CA LEU A 103 7.05 -15.11 -6.06
C LEU A 103 7.39 -15.43 -4.61
N GLU A 104 7.88 -14.42 -3.89
CA GLU A 104 8.09 -14.56 -2.45
C GLU A 104 6.74 -14.82 -1.76
N GLY A 105 6.66 -15.90 -0.98
CA GLY A 105 5.42 -16.32 -0.33
C GLY A 105 4.46 -17.15 -1.19
N GLY A 106 4.77 -17.38 -2.47
CA GLY A 106 3.99 -18.27 -3.33
C GLY A 106 2.56 -17.78 -3.62
N ALA A 107 2.37 -16.47 -3.59
CA ALA A 107 1.08 -15.83 -3.85
C ALA A 107 1.28 -14.49 -4.57
N TRP A 108 0.25 -14.05 -5.28
CA TRP A 108 0.20 -12.72 -5.85
C TRP A 108 0.08 -11.66 -4.74
N PRO A 109 0.72 -10.49 -4.90
CA PRO A 109 0.51 -9.35 -4.01
C PRO A 109 -0.97 -8.97 -3.85
N ASP A 110 -1.33 -8.43 -2.69
CA ASP A 110 -2.69 -7.93 -2.46
C ASP A 110 -3.11 -6.93 -3.55
N ASN A 111 -4.38 -7.01 -3.96
CA ASN A 111 -4.94 -6.20 -5.06
C ASN A 111 -4.25 -6.39 -6.42
N THR A 112 -3.54 -7.50 -6.61
CA THR A 112 -3.18 -7.99 -7.94
C THR A 112 -3.89 -9.29 -8.23
N THR A 113 -4.39 -9.41 -9.45
CA THR A 113 -5.00 -10.64 -9.94
C THR A 113 -4.25 -11.05 -11.19
N CYS A 114 -4.00 -12.34 -11.36
CA CYS A 114 -3.68 -12.84 -12.68
C CYS A 114 -4.72 -13.82 -13.19
N THR A 115 -4.98 -13.74 -14.48
CA THR A 115 -5.79 -14.69 -15.23
C THR A 115 -5.04 -15.05 -16.51
N GLY A 116 -4.55 -16.28 -16.61
CA GLY A 116 -3.75 -16.76 -17.73
C GLY A 116 -2.49 -15.90 -17.93
N GLY A 117 -2.37 -15.24 -19.09
CA GLY A 117 -1.21 -14.38 -19.40
C GLY A 117 -1.36 -12.92 -19.00
N THR A 118 -2.42 -12.51 -18.28
CA THR A 118 -2.70 -11.09 -17.99
C THR A 118 -2.80 -10.82 -16.49
N ILE A 119 -1.94 -9.92 -16.03
CA ILE A 119 -1.81 -9.45 -14.66
C ILE A 119 -2.50 -8.09 -14.55
N THR A 120 -3.43 -7.96 -13.63
CA THR A 120 -4.07 -6.69 -13.27
C THR A 120 -3.41 -6.12 -12.02
N LEU A 121 -2.91 -4.89 -12.11
CA LEU A 121 -2.26 -4.16 -11.04
C LEU A 121 -3.25 -3.32 -10.22
N PRO A 122 -2.86 -2.80 -9.04
CA PRO A 122 -3.77 -2.08 -8.12
C PRO A 122 -4.39 -0.78 -8.67
N ASP A 123 -3.82 -0.23 -9.74
CA ASP A 123 -4.33 0.92 -10.50
C ASP A 123 -5.22 0.52 -11.68
N ALA A 124 -5.61 -0.75 -11.78
CA ALA A 124 -6.31 -1.37 -12.91
C ALA A 124 -5.47 -1.40 -14.22
N GLU A 125 -4.17 -1.10 -14.15
CA GLU A 125 -3.26 -1.30 -15.28
C GLU A 125 -3.10 -2.80 -15.54
N THR A 126 -3.32 -3.23 -16.78
CA THR A 126 -3.12 -4.62 -17.17
C THR A 126 -1.77 -4.78 -17.85
N THR A 127 -1.00 -5.76 -17.40
CA THR A 127 0.28 -6.16 -17.99
C THR A 127 0.19 -7.61 -18.47
N SER A 128 0.65 -7.89 -19.68
CA SER A 128 0.79 -9.28 -20.14
C SER A 128 2.14 -9.82 -19.78
N ILE A 129 2.17 -11.10 -19.42
CA ILE A 129 3.37 -11.91 -19.37
C ILE A 129 3.48 -12.75 -20.64
N THR A 130 4.66 -12.79 -21.23
CA THR A 130 4.99 -13.73 -22.32
C THR A 130 5.63 -14.98 -21.74
N ALA A 131 5.39 -16.13 -22.37
CA ALA A 131 6.10 -17.36 -22.03
C ALA A 131 7.63 -17.18 -22.14
N GLU A 132 8.32 -17.70 -21.15
CA GLU A 132 9.75 -17.97 -21.18
C GLU A 132 10.04 -19.02 -22.25
N THR A 133 11.19 -18.89 -22.90
CA THR A 133 11.73 -19.88 -23.83
C THR A 133 13.11 -20.29 -23.34
N GLY A 134 13.62 -21.44 -23.79
CA GLY A 134 14.96 -21.91 -23.39
C GLY A 134 16.11 -20.93 -23.65
N THR A 135 15.89 -19.88 -24.43
CA THR A 135 16.86 -18.82 -24.74
C THR A 135 16.50 -17.43 -24.21
N SER A 136 15.26 -17.18 -23.79
CA SER A 136 14.77 -15.85 -23.42
C SER A 136 13.85 -15.91 -22.20
N ALA A 137 14.09 -15.03 -21.21
CA ALA A 137 13.24 -14.87 -20.04
C ALA A 137 11.81 -14.45 -20.40
N ALA A 138 10.84 -14.79 -19.53
CA ALA A 138 9.50 -14.22 -19.60
C ALA A 138 9.56 -12.69 -19.54
N SER A 139 8.83 -12.02 -20.42
CA SER A 139 8.80 -10.56 -20.49
C SER A 139 7.43 -10.05 -20.07
N LEU A 140 7.41 -8.93 -19.35
CA LEU A 140 6.17 -8.23 -19.03
C LEU A 140 6.05 -7.02 -19.95
N SER A 141 4.85 -6.80 -20.47
CA SER A 141 4.50 -5.63 -21.27
C SER A 141 3.17 -5.06 -20.80
N THR A 142 3.12 -3.77 -20.50
CA THR A 142 1.84 -3.06 -20.24
C THR A 142 0.95 -3.12 -21.48
N ILE A 143 -0.26 -3.66 -21.33
CA ILE A 143 -1.28 -3.72 -22.38
C ILE A 143 -2.18 -2.49 -22.34
N THR A 144 -2.39 -1.87 -21.17
CA THR A 144 -3.31 -0.72 -21.06
C THR A 144 -2.85 0.24 -19.96
N ALA A 145 -2.28 1.37 -20.36
CA ALA A 145 -2.26 2.57 -19.53
C ALA A 145 -3.54 3.35 -19.86
N TYR A 146 -4.50 3.43 -18.95
CA TYR A 146 -5.60 4.37 -19.08
C TYR A 146 -4.98 5.79 -19.04
N GLN A 147 -5.02 6.49 -20.18
CA GLN A 147 -4.96 7.94 -20.24
C GLN A 147 -6.37 8.48 -20.01
#